data_AF-A0A929JQF0-F1
#
_entry.id   AF-A0A929JQF0-F1
#
_cell.length_a   1.000
_cell.length_b   1.000
_cell.length_c   1.000
_cell.angle_alpha   90.00
_cell.angle_beta   90.00
_cell.angle_gamma   90.00
#
_symmetry.space_group_name_H-M   'P 1'
#
loop_
_entity.id
_entity.type
_entity.pdbx_description
1 polymer ?
#
loop_
_entity_poly.entity_id
_entity_poly.type
_entity_poly.pdbx_seq_one_letter_code
_entity_poly.pdbx_strand_id
1 'polypeptide(L)'
;MIRDSQDVIVKTLSRLLVPFMVIYALYVIMHGHHSPGGGFQGGVILAAGFVLLVVSHGLEQTRKRLSEKAAGVLSSIGVFIYAGIGALCLILGGNYLDYGKLSKLLPVVPAEARSLGILGVEIGVALAVMAVMFTIFLVIFTVGEFQEDDRSEK
;
A
#
# COMPACT_ATOMS: atom_id res chain seq x y z
N MET A 1 15.37 19.36 3.95
CA MET A 1 15.41 17.89 4.07
C MET A 1 14.80 17.48 5.40
N ILE A 2 13.92 16.47 5.42
CA ILE A 2 13.27 16.00 6.67
C ILE A 2 14.33 15.31 7.52
N ARG A 3 14.77 16.01 8.57
CA ARG A 3 15.77 15.53 9.52
C ARG A 3 15.10 14.77 10.66
N ASP A 4 15.88 13.91 11.29
CA ASP A 4 15.47 13.17 12.48
C ASP A 4 15.02 14.14 13.60
N SER A 5 13.82 13.92 14.14
CA SER A 5 13.26 14.79 15.18
C SER A 5 14.05 14.63 16.47
N GLN A 6 14.45 15.74 17.09
CA GLN A 6 15.11 15.71 18.41
C GLN A 6 14.10 15.57 19.57
N ASP A 7 12.80 15.66 19.27
CA ASP A 7 11.75 15.59 20.27
C ASP A 7 11.43 14.12 20.65
N VAL A 8 11.70 13.79 21.91
CA VAL A 8 11.45 12.46 22.49
C VAL A 8 9.97 12.10 22.51
N ILE A 9 9.08 13.09 22.69
CA ILE A 9 7.63 12.89 22.72
C ILE A 9 7.15 12.47 21.33
N VAL A 10 7.56 13.19 20.28
CA VAL A 10 7.19 12.87 18.89
C VAL A 10 7.68 11.47 18.51
N LYS A 11 8.93 11.14 18.81
CA LYS A 11 9.48 9.80 18.52
C LYS A 11 8.75 8.67 19.25
N THR A 12 8.43 8.89 20.53
CA THR A 12 7.73 7.89 21.34
C THR A 12 6.30 7.68 20.85
N LEU A 13 5.57 8.77 20.58
CA LEU A 13 4.21 8.69 20.06
C LEU A 13 4.18 8.06 18.66
N SER A 14 5.09 8.42 17.77
CA SER A 14 5.15 7.79 16.43
C SER A 14 5.43 6.29 16.51
N ARG A 15 6.34 5.86 17.40
CA ARG A 15 6.63 4.43 17.61
C ARG A 15 5.43 3.67 18.16
N LEU A 16 4.61 4.31 18.97
CA LEU A 16 3.37 3.74 19.48
C LEU A 16 2.28 3.70 18.41
N LEU A 17 2.04 4.80 17.70
CA LEU A 17 0.93 4.97 16.76
C LEU A 17 1.08 4.15 15.48
N VAL A 18 2.29 4.01 14.93
CA VAL A 18 2.48 3.32 13.64
C VAL A 18 1.95 1.87 13.67
N PRO A 19 2.27 1.03 14.68
CA PRO A 19 1.65 -0.28 14.83
C PRO A 19 0.11 -0.26 14.87
N PHE A 20 -0.49 0.68 15.60
CA PHE A 20 -1.96 0.83 15.64
C PHE A 20 -2.53 1.22 14.27
N MET A 21 -1.87 2.12 13.54
CA MET A 21 -2.27 2.51 12.19
C MET A 21 -2.23 1.32 11.23
N VAL A 22 -1.20 0.46 11.33
CA VAL A 22 -1.11 -0.76 10.52
C VAL A 22 -2.25 -1.71 10.83
N ILE A 23 -2.51 -1.99 12.11
CA ILE A 23 -3.63 -2.87 12.51
C ILE A 23 -4.97 -2.30 12.03
N TYR A 24 -5.18 -1.00 12.19
CA TYR A 24 -6.40 -0.34 11.74
C TYR A 24 -6.55 -0.38 10.22
N ALA A 25 -5.47 -0.16 9.46
CA ALA A 25 -5.48 -0.30 8.02
C ALA A 25 -5.86 -1.73 7.59
N LEU A 26 -5.29 -2.75 8.23
CA LEU A 26 -5.64 -4.15 7.95
C LEU A 26 -7.13 -4.42 8.23
N TYR A 27 -7.67 -3.88 9.32
CA TYR A 27 -9.11 -3.94 9.60
C TYR A 27 -9.95 -3.31 8.48
N VAL A 28 -9.59 -2.11 8.04
CA VAL A 28 -10.29 -1.37 6.96
C VAL A 28 -10.23 -2.12 5.63
N ILE A 29 -9.11 -2.79 5.33
CA ILE A 29 -8.96 -3.62 4.13
C ILE A 29 -9.85 -4.86 4.24
N MET A 30 -9.79 -5.61 5.35
CA MET A 30 -10.54 -6.86 5.51
C MET A 30 -12.07 -6.66 5.50
N HIS A 31 -12.55 -5.51 5.98
CA HIS A 31 -13.98 -5.22 6.10
C HIS A 31 -14.52 -4.29 5.00
N GLY A 32 -13.76 -4.07 3.92
CA GLY A 32 -14.16 -3.17 2.82
C GLY A 32 -15.45 -3.60 2.10
N HIS A 33 -15.71 -4.90 2.04
CA HIS A 33 -16.94 -5.47 1.47
C HIS A 33 -18.19 -5.37 2.38
N HIS A 34 -18.03 -5.04 3.67
CA HIS A 34 -19.11 -4.97 4.66
C HIS A 34 -19.35 -3.58 5.23
N SER A 35 -18.34 -2.70 5.16
CA SER A 35 -18.34 -1.39 5.79
C SER A 35 -17.70 -0.35 4.87
N PRO A 36 -17.96 0.96 5.06
CA PRO A 36 -17.26 1.99 4.31
C PRO A 36 -15.74 1.89 4.52
N GLY A 37 -14.99 1.69 3.44
CA GLY A 37 -13.55 1.42 3.51
C GLY A 37 -13.04 0.69 2.29
N GLY A 38 -12.09 -0.22 2.51
CA GLY A 38 -11.50 -1.09 1.50
C GLY A 38 -10.02 -0.79 1.21
N GLY A 39 -9.56 -1.32 0.08
CA GLY A 39 -8.14 -1.32 -0.29
C GLY A 39 -7.54 0.08 -0.39
N PHE A 40 -8.26 1.04 -0.98
CA PHE A 40 -7.73 2.39 -1.18
C PHE A 40 -7.48 3.11 0.16
N GLN A 41 -8.50 3.20 1.00
CA GLN A 41 -8.43 3.89 2.29
C GLN A 41 -7.43 3.20 3.23
N GLY A 42 -7.43 1.87 3.26
CA GLY A 42 -6.43 1.11 3.99
C GLY A 42 -5.00 1.37 3.50
N GLY A 43 -4.79 1.40 2.19
CA GLY A 43 -3.50 1.76 1.57
C GLY A 43 -3.04 3.17 1.95
N VAL A 44 -3.95 4.15 1.97
CA VAL A 44 -3.64 5.52 2.42
C VAL A 44 -3.23 5.56 3.90
N ILE A 45 -3.91 4.81 4.78
CA ILE A 45 -3.54 4.73 6.20
C ILE A 45 -2.14 4.11 6.36
N LEU A 46 -1.82 3.05 5.61
CA LEU A 46 -0.49 2.46 5.60
C LEU A 46 0.58 3.47 5.14
N ALA A 47 0.32 4.19 4.05
CA ALA A 47 1.22 5.24 3.56
C ALA A 47 1.41 6.34 4.61
N ALA A 48 0.34 6.77 5.28
CA ALA A 48 0.41 7.76 6.36
C ALA A 48 1.29 7.27 7.53
N GLY A 49 1.27 5.97 7.85
CA GLY A 49 2.18 5.37 8.82
C GLY A 49 3.65 5.50 8.41
N PHE A 50 3.98 5.25 7.14
CA PHE A 50 5.33 5.49 6.61
C PHE A 50 5.71 6.97 6.61
N VAL A 51 4.79 7.87 6.25
CA VAL A 51 5.01 9.32 6.32
C VAL A 51 5.30 9.76 7.75
N LEU A 52 4.56 9.25 8.74
CA LEU A 52 4.80 9.53 10.15
C LEU A 52 6.20 9.08 10.60
N LEU A 53 6.69 7.94 10.08
CA LEU A 53 8.07 7.51 10.30
C LEU A 53 9.08 8.49 9.67
N VAL A 54 8.86 8.97 8.44
CA VAL A 54 9.74 9.96 7.81
C VAL A 54 9.80 11.24 8.63
N VAL A 55 8.64 11.77 9.06
CA VAL A 55 8.56 13.01 9.83
C VAL A 55 9.21 12.89 11.21
N SER A 56 9.13 11.72 11.85
CA SER A 56 9.65 11.53 13.22
C SER A 56 11.11 11.06 13.29
N HIS A 57 11.53 10.18 12.37
CA HIS A 57 12.83 9.51 12.38
C HIS A 57 13.76 9.96 11.23
N GLY A 58 13.27 10.86 10.37
CA GLY A 58 13.99 11.36 9.22
C GLY A 58 13.89 10.45 7.99
N LEU A 59 14.30 11.03 6.86
CA LEU A 59 14.22 10.38 5.55
C LEU A 59 15.16 9.17 5.41
N GLU A 60 16.42 9.29 5.83
CA GLU A 60 17.42 8.21 5.69
C GLU A 60 17.01 6.92 6.42
N GLN A 61 16.52 7.05 7.65
CA GLN A 61 16.10 5.88 8.44
C GLN A 61 14.89 5.20 7.81
N THR A 62 14.01 5.96 7.15
CA THR A 62 12.80 5.41 6.52
C THR A 62 13.09 4.82 5.14
N ARG A 63 14.00 5.41 4.34
CA ARG A 63 14.48 4.81 3.07
C ARG A 63 15.10 3.41 3.28
N LYS A 64 15.67 3.13 4.46
CA LYS A 64 16.14 1.79 4.84
C LYS A 64 15.01 0.77 5.03
N ARG A 65 13.80 1.22 5.36
CA ARG A 65 12.61 0.35 5.54
C ARG A 65 11.82 0.18 4.25
N LEU A 66 11.66 1.26 3.48
CA LEU A 66 10.98 1.24 2.19
C LEU A 66 11.70 2.21 1.25
N SER A 67 12.49 1.67 0.34
CA SER A 67 13.17 2.45 -0.70
C SER A 67 12.20 2.79 -1.85
N GLU A 68 12.52 3.80 -2.65
CA GLU A 68 11.72 4.19 -3.83
C GLU A 68 11.59 3.04 -4.83
N LYS A 69 12.68 2.29 -5.05
CA LYS A 69 12.65 1.08 -5.88
C LYS A 69 11.73 0.01 -5.31
N ALA A 70 11.78 -0.22 -3.99
CA ALA A 70 10.91 -1.19 -3.34
C ALA A 70 9.43 -0.74 -3.39
N ALA A 71 9.15 0.55 -3.22
CA ALA A 71 7.82 1.10 -3.41
C ALA A 71 7.34 0.91 -4.86
N GLY A 72 8.17 1.18 -5.87
CA GLY A 72 7.84 0.93 -7.28
C GLY A 72 7.52 -0.55 -7.58
N VAL A 73 8.27 -1.47 -6.97
CA VAL A 73 8.01 -2.92 -7.07
C VAL A 73 6.70 -3.29 -6.37
N LEU A 74 6.45 -2.80 -5.15
CA LEU A 74 5.20 -3.05 -4.41
C LEU A 74 3.97 -2.50 -5.16
N SER A 75 4.12 -1.33 -5.79
CA SER A 75 3.07 -0.76 -6.64
C SER A 75 2.72 -1.70 -7.79
N SER A 76 3.74 -2.15 -8.52
CA SER A 76 3.59 -3.10 -9.62
C SER A 76 2.96 -4.43 -9.17
N ILE A 77 3.39 -4.97 -8.02
CA ILE A 77 2.82 -6.19 -7.43
C ILE A 77 1.34 -5.98 -7.10
N GLY A 78 0.98 -4.86 -6.49
CA GLY A 78 -0.42 -4.56 -6.15
C GLY A 78 -1.33 -4.51 -7.38
N VAL A 79 -0.89 -3.82 -8.43
CA VAL A 79 -1.59 -3.77 -9.73
C VAL A 79 -1.65 -5.16 -10.38
N PHE A 80 -0.58 -5.94 -10.28
CA PHE A 80 -0.54 -7.29 -10.83
C PHE A 80 -1.48 -8.25 -10.09
N ILE A 81 -1.64 -8.13 -8.78
CA ILE A 81 -2.64 -8.90 -8.02
C ILE A 81 -4.05 -8.56 -8.50
N TYR A 82 -4.38 -7.27 -8.64
CA TYR A 82 -5.67 -6.82 -9.17
C TYR A 82 -5.93 -7.39 -10.57
N ALA A 83 -4.98 -7.20 -11.49
CA ALA A 83 -5.08 -7.66 -12.87
C ALA A 83 -5.13 -9.18 -12.96
N GLY A 84 -4.33 -9.87 -12.15
CA GLY A 84 -4.24 -11.32 -12.09
C GLY A 84 -5.53 -11.97 -11.63
N ILE A 85 -6.20 -11.43 -10.60
CA ILE A 85 -7.51 -11.92 -10.16
C ILE A 85 -8.56 -11.75 -11.27
N GLY A 86 -8.56 -10.60 -11.94
CA GLY A 86 -9.47 -10.36 -13.07
C GLY A 86 -9.21 -11.29 -14.26
N ALA A 87 -7.94 -11.50 -14.62
CA ALA A 87 -7.53 -12.44 -15.68
C ALA A 87 -7.89 -13.89 -15.32
N LEU A 88 -7.73 -14.27 -14.06
CA LEU A 88 -8.12 -15.60 -13.58
C LEU A 88 -9.63 -15.83 -13.74
N CYS A 89 -10.46 -14.82 -13.48
CA CYS A 89 -11.91 -14.92 -13.72
C CYS A 89 -12.24 -15.16 -15.20
N LEU A 90 -11.51 -14.52 -16.12
CA LEU A 90 -11.65 -14.75 -17.57
C LEU A 90 -11.26 -16.17 -17.97
N ILE A 91 -10.13 -16.68 -17.47
CA ILE A 91 -9.64 -18.05 -17.73
C ILE A 91 -10.66 -19.10 -17.26
N LEU A 92 -11.38 -18.83 -16.16
CA LEU A 92 -12.42 -19.71 -15.63
C LEU A 92 -13.78 -19.60 -16.37
N GLY A 93 -13.83 -18.83 -17.46
CA GLY A 93 -15.01 -18.66 -18.32
C GLY A 93 -16.03 -17.66 -17.76
N GLY A 94 -15.57 -16.68 -16.97
CA GLY A 94 -16.37 -15.54 -16.50
C GLY A 94 -16.05 -14.25 -17.25
N ASN A 95 -16.72 -13.17 -16.83
CA ASN A 95 -16.30 -11.82 -17.19
C ASN A 95 -15.12 -11.38 -16.29
N TYR A 96 -14.43 -10.30 -16.70
CA TYR A 96 -13.37 -9.71 -15.87
C TYR A 96 -13.93 -9.32 -14.50
N LEU A 97 -13.27 -9.77 -13.42
CA LEU A 97 -13.71 -9.62 -12.03
C LEU A 97 -15.06 -10.29 -11.69
N ASP A 98 -15.53 -11.27 -12.47
CA ASP A 98 -16.62 -12.16 -12.06
C ASP A 98 -16.14 -13.17 -11.01
N TYR A 99 -15.95 -12.68 -9.78
CA TYR A 99 -15.41 -13.46 -8.66
C TYR A 99 -16.23 -14.71 -8.33
N GLY A 100 -17.49 -14.80 -8.77
CA GLY A 100 -18.31 -16.00 -8.58
C GLY A 100 -17.74 -17.23 -9.31
N LYS A 101 -16.97 -17.04 -10.39
CA LYS A 101 -16.29 -18.13 -11.10
C LYS A 101 -15.08 -18.67 -10.35
N LEU A 102 -14.58 -17.94 -9.36
CA LEU A 102 -13.46 -18.37 -8.54
C LEU A 102 -13.80 -19.61 -7.69
N SER A 103 -15.09 -19.92 -7.49
CA SER A 103 -15.56 -21.14 -6.82
C SER A 103 -15.22 -22.44 -7.58
N LYS A 104 -14.77 -22.33 -8.84
CA LYS A 104 -14.25 -23.49 -9.59
C LYS A 104 -12.83 -23.86 -9.16
N LEU A 105 -12.07 -22.89 -8.67
CA LEU A 105 -10.69 -23.05 -8.21
C LEU A 105 -10.64 -23.22 -6.68
N LEU A 106 -11.39 -22.40 -5.97
CA LEU A 106 -11.57 -22.47 -4.53
C LEU A 106 -12.77 -23.38 -4.25
N PRO A 107 -12.62 -24.51 -3.54
CA PRO A 107 -13.72 -25.43 -3.24
C PRO A 107 -14.67 -24.85 -2.16
N VAL A 108 -15.25 -23.69 -2.44
CA VAL A 108 -16.13 -22.90 -1.56
C VAL A 108 -17.40 -22.52 -2.31
N VAL A 109 -18.44 -22.11 -1.58
CA VAL A 109 -19.69 -21.67 -2.23
C VAL A 109 -19.47 -20.37 -3.03
N PRO A 110 -20.23 -20.12 -4.11
CA PRO A 110 -20.02 -18.94 -4.96
C PRO A 110 -20.09 -17.59 -4.23
N ALA A 111 -20.84 -17.50 -3.13
CA ALA A 111 -20.89 -16.31 -2.29
C ALA A 111 -19.57 -16.04 -1.57
N GLU A 112 -18.97 -17.07 -0.98
CA GLU A 112 -17.66 -16.98 -0.31
C GLU A 112 -16.54 -16.73 -1.31
N ALA A 113 -16.59 -17.37 -2.49
CA ALA A 113 -15.66 -17.10 -3.58
C ALA A 113 -15.68 -15.62 -4.01
N ARG A 114 -16.87 -14.99 -4.05
CA ARG A 114 -16.99 -13.55 -4.29
C ARG A 114 -16.30 -12.73 -3.20
N SER A 115 -16.59 -13.04 -1.95
CA SER A 115 -16.00 -12.32 -0.80
C SER A 115 -14.46 -12.38 -0.83
N LEU A 116 -13.90 -13.57 -1.07
CA LEU A 116 -12.45 -13.77 -1.16
C LEU A 116 -11.85 -13.08 -2.39
N GLY A 117 -12.54 -13.08 -3.53
CA GLY A 117 -12.10 -12.37 -4.73
C GLY A 117 -12.05 -10.85 -4.52
N ILE A 118 -13.06 -10.28 -3.87
CA ILE A 118 -13.09 -8.86 -3.48
C ILE A 118 -11.94 -8.56 -2.53
N LEU A 119 -11.75 -9.35 -1.47
CA LEU A 119 -10.65 -9.17 -0.52
C LEU A 119 -9.28 -9.22 -1.20
N GLY A 120 -9.07 -10.18 -2.12
CA GLY A 120 -7.82 -10.27 -2.87
C GLY A 120 -7.53 -9.03 -3.71
N VAL A 121 -8.57 -8.48 -4.36
CA VAL A 121 -8.48 -7.21 -5.09
C VAL A 121 -8.19 -6.05 -4.14
N GLU A 122 -8.86 -5.98 -3.00
CA GLU A 122 -8.63 -4.95 -1.99
C GLU A 122 -7.20 -4.96 -1.45
N ILE A 123 -6.60 -6.14 -1.25
CA ILE A 123 -5.19 -6.29 -0.87
C ILE A 123 -4.26 -5.76 -1.98
N GLY A 124 -4.52 -6.13 -3.24
CA GLY A 124 -3.74 -5.63 -4.38
C GLY A 124 -3.80 -4.10 -4.49
N VAL A 125 -5.00 -3.53 -4.40
CA VAL A 125 -5.22 -2.08 -4.40
C VAL A 125 -4.55 -1.41 -3.21
N ALA A 126 -4.63 -1.99 -2.00
CA ALA A 126 -4.00 -1.43 -0.80
C ALA A 126 -2.48 -1.34 -0.92
N LEU A 127 -1.83 -2.39 -1.44
CA LEU A 127 -0.39 -2.38 -1.69
C LEU A 127 0.00 -1.33 -2.72
N ALA A 128 -0.76 -1.24 -3.82
CA ALA A 128 -0.52 -0.25 -4.86
C ALA A 128 -0.65 1.18 -4.33
N VAL A 129 -1.75 1.47 -3.64
CA VAL A 129 -2.04 2.80 -3.09
C VAL A 129 -1.03 3.16 -2.00
N MET A 130 -0.69 2.25 -1.09
CA MET A 130 0.33 2.48 -0.08
C MET A 130 1.65 2.92 -0.72
N ALA A 131 2.13 2.15 -1.70
CA ALA A 131 3.38 2.41 -2.38
C ALA A 131 3.36 3.72 -3.17
N VAL A 132 2.30 3.98 -3.94
CA VAL A 132 2.16 5.19 -4.75
C VAL A 132 2.06 6.43 -3.86
N MET A 133 1.23 6.41 -2.82
CA MET A 133 1.08 7.55 -1.92
C MET A 133 2.37 7.88 -1.17
N PHE A 134 3.10 6.85 -0.72
CA PHE A 134 4.41 7.03 -0.12
C PHE A 134 5.43 7.58 -1.14
N THR A 135 5.40 7.10 -2.38
CA THR A 135 6.30 7.58 -3.45
C THR A 135 6.02 9.03 -3.81
N ILE A 136 4.74 9.42 -3.95
CA ILE A 136 4.32 10.81 -4.18
C ILE A 136 4.86 11.71 -3.06
N PHE A 137 4.71 11.29 -1.80
CA PHE A 137 5.28 12.01 -0.67
C PHE A 137 6.80 12.15 -0.80
N LEU A 138 7.53 11.06 -1.06
CA LEU A 138 8.98 11.13 -1.23
C LEU A 138 9.36 12.11 -2.33
N VAL A 139 8.81 11.96 -3.54
CA VAL A 139 9.10 12.83 -4.69
C VAL A 139 8.86 14.29 -4.33
N ILE A 140 7.73 14.66 -3.74
CA ILE A 140 7.44 16.06 -3.37
C ILE A 140 8.50 16.63 -2.42
N PHE A 141 9.01 15.83 -1.48
CA PHE A 141 9.97 16.28 -0.47
C PHE A 141 11.44 16.04 -0.83
N THR A 142 11.73 15.33 -1.93
CA THR A 142 13.09 15.01 -2.41
C THR A 142 13.42 15.57 -3.79
N VAL A 143 12.48 16.20 -4.50
CA VAL A 143 12.69 16.80 -5.85
C VAL A 143 13.90 17.74 -5.95
N GLY A 144 14.36 18.33 -4.84
CA GLY A 144 15.60 19.13 -4.81
C GLY A 144 16.90 18.32 -5.00
N GLU A 145 16.92 17.01 -4.74
CA GLU A 145 18.13 16.17 -4.82
C GLU A 145 18.51 15.84 -6.27
N PHE A 146 17.53 15.57 -7.15
CA PHE A 146 17.79 15.18 -8.54
C PHE A 146 18.44 16.30 -9.38
N GLN A 147 18.30 17.56 -8.98
CA GLN A 147 18.91 18.70 -9.66
C GLN A 147 20.36 19.00 -9.24
N GLU A 148 20.83 18.45 -8.12
CA GLU A 148 22.22 18.63 -7.67
C GLU A 148 23.15 17.57 -8.29
N ASP A 149 22.68 16.32 -8.41
CA ASP A 149 23.45 15.21 -9.00
C ASP A 149 23.73 15.47 -10.51
N ASP A 150 22.70 15.89 -11.26
CA ASP A 150 22.79 16.28 -12.68
C ASP A 150 23.68 17.52 -12.94
N ARG A 151 23.98 18.31 -11.90
CA ARG A 151 24.90 19.47 -11.97
C ARG A 151 26.32 19.13 -11.55
N SER A 152 26.54 18.06 -10.80
CA SER A 152 27.89 17.58 -10.45
C SER A 152 28.53 16.68 -11.51
N GLU A 153 27.73 16.13 -12.43
CA GLU A 153 28.22 15.38 -13.60
C GLU A 153 28.52 16.26 -14.83
N LYS A 154 28.45 17.60 -14.71
CA LYS A 154 28.84 18.57 -15.74
C LYS A 154 30.00 19.44 -15.28
#